data_AF-A0A924BWU7-F1
#
_entry.id   AF-A0A924BWU7-F1
#
_cell.length_a   1.000
_cell.length_b   1.000
_cell.length_c   1.000
_cell.angle_alpha   90.00
_cell.angle_beta   90.00
_cell.angle_gamma   90.00
#
_symmetry.space_group_name_H-M   'P 1'
#
loop_
_entity.id
_entity.type
_entity.pdbx_description
1 polymer ?
#
loop_
_entity_poly.entity_id
_entity_poly.type
_entity_poly.pdbx_seq_one_letter_code
_entity_poly.pdbx_strand_id
1 'polypeptide(L)'
;AFRQAAPQLTRIIAYGNCDAATALLLGACELDVAGFVLANPWTIDGDEAPEAMPAAAVRSRYLQKLANPREVWRLLSGGVNLRNLASGLRSAATVATPGSPLVETMQARCNAVAVPLKILLASRDRTAQMFTEAWPKGDTRIATIDSGSHSFSDEPAREWLFERLLAALA
;
A
#
# COMPACT_ATOMS: atom_id res chain seq x y z
N ALA A 1 -30.10 9.50 5.35
CA ALA A 1 -29.74 10.13 6.63
C ALA A 1 -28.82 11.34 6.46
N PHE A 2 -27.51 11.18 6.17
CA PHE A 2 -26.57 12.32 6.16
C PHE A 2 -26.93 13.44 5.17
N ARG A 3 -27.15 13.13 3.88
CA ARG A 3 -27.59 14.12 2.88
C ARG A 3 -28.95 14.76 3.18
N GLN A 4 -29.84 14.03 3.86
CA GLN A 4 -31.13 14.59 4.28
C GLN A 4 -30.95 15.60 5.41
N ALA A 5 -29.99 15.36 6.32
CA ALA A 5 -29.65 16.28 7.40
C ALA A 5 -28.80 17.48 6.94
N ALA A 6 -28.08 17.35 5.82
CA ALA A 6 -27.25 18.39 5.24
C ALA A 6 -27.60 18.64 3.76
N PRO A 7 -28.78 19.24 3.46
CA PRO A 7 -29.24 19.45 2.08
C PRO A 7 -28.33 20.39 1.26
N GLN A 8 -27.51 21.21 1.92
CA GLN A 8 -26.51 22.07 1.29
C GLN A 8 -25.27 21.32 0.79
N LEU A 9 -25.12 20.04 1.13
CA LEU A 9 -23.97 19.22 0.74
C LEU A 9 -24.05 18.90 -0.75
N THR A 10 -23.10 19.40 -1.52
CA THR A 10 -23.06 19.22 -2.98
C THR A 10 -22.27 17.99 -3.41
N ARG A 11 -21.21 17.63 -2.68
CA ARG A 11 -20.28 16.55 -3.02
C ARG A 11 -19.77 15.86 -1.76
N ILE A 12 -19.52 14.56 -1.87
CA ILE A 12 -18.86 13.74 -0.84
C ILE A 12 -17.68 13.06 -1.52
N ILE A 13 -16.49 13.18 -0.95
CA ILE A 13 -15.32 12.40 -1.38
C ILE A 13 -15.03 11.37 -0.29
N ALA A 14 -14.95 10.10 -0.68
CA ALA A 14 -14.61 9.02 0.22
C ALA A 14 -13.08 8.91 0.34
N TYR A 15 -12.56 9.10 1.55
CA TYR A 15 -11.14 8.93 1.85
C TYR A 15 -10.94 7.80 2.85
N GLY A 16 -9.94 6.97 2.61
CA GLY A 16 -9.50 5.93 3.55
C GLY A 16 -8.01 5.68 3.41
N ASN A 17 -7.41 5.17 4.48
CA ASN A 17 -6.02 4.72 4.51
C ASN A 17 -5.97 3.22 4.84
N CYS A 18 -5.01 2.48 4.29
CA CYS A 18 -4.79 1.07 4.61
C CYS A 18 -6.03 0.18 4.32
N ASP A 19 -6.51 -0.55 5.32
CA ASP A 19 -7.69 -1.38 5.28
C ASP A 19 -8.97 -0.60 4.96
N ALA A 20 -9.10 0.62 5.49
CA ALA A 20 -10.23 1.51 5.16
C ALA A 20 -10.23 1.91 3.68
N ALA A 21 -9.05 2.11 3.08
CA ALA A 21 -8.94 2.38 1.65
C ALA A 21 -9.40 1.17 0.83
N THR A 22 -9.01 -0.03 1.24
CA THR A 22 -9.44 -1.28 0.61
C THR A 22 -10.94 -1.50 0.76
N ALA A 23 -11.51 -1.30 1.96
CA ALA A 23 -12.94 -1.43 2.21
C ALA A 23 -13.76 -0.47 1.33
N LEU A 24 -13.33 0.79 1.21
CA LEU A 24 -13.95 1.76 0.32
C LEU A 24 -13.92 1.32 -1.15
N LEU A 25 -12.80 0.76 -1.62
CA LEU A 25 -12.69 0.25 -2.98
C LEU A 25 -13.61 -0.94 -3.23
N LEU A 26 -13.69 -1.88 -2.28
CA LEU A 26 -14.53 -3.08 -2.41
C LEU A 26 -16.02 -2.73 -2.52
N GLY A 27 -16.46 -1.71 -1.76
CA GLY A 27 -17.81 -1.15 -1.79
C GLY A 27 -18.02 -0.01 -2.78
N ALA A 28 -17.02 0.34 -3.61
CA ALA A 28 -17.04 1.59 -4.38
C ALA A 28 -18.26 1.75 -5.29
N CYS A 29 -18.75 0.66 -5.88
CA CYS A 29 -19.90 0.68 -6.78
C CYS A 29 -21.25 0.87 -6.07
N GLU A 30 -21.29 0.71 -4.75
CA GLU A 30 -22.51 0.81 -3.93
C GLU A 30 -22.60 2.16 -3.19
N LEU A 31 -21.50 2.92 -3.16
CA LEU A 31 -21.41 4.19 -2.47
C LEU A 31 -21.80 5.35 -3.39
N ASP A 32 -22.79 6.12 -2.94
CA ASP A 32 -23.17 7.39 -3.58
C ASP A 32 -22.22 8.51 -3.12
N VAL A 33 -21.05 8.57 -3.75
CA VAL A 33 -20.00 9.58 -3.52
C VAL A 33 -19.51 10.15 -4.86
N ALA A 34 -18.98 11.37 -4.83
CA ALA A 34 -18.47 12.07 -6.01
C ALA A 34 -17.06 11.63 -6.42
N GLY A 35 -16.35 10.86 -5.58
CA GLY A 35 -15.03 10.33 -5.88
C GLY A 35 -14.36 9.67 -4.69
N PHE A 36 -13.21 9.06 -4.96
CA PHE A 36 -12.42 8.29 -3.99
C PHE A 36 -10.97 8.77 -3.94
N VAL A 37 -10.42 8.85 -2.72
CA VAL A 37 -8.99 9.02 -2.47
C VAL A 37 -8.54 7.89 -1.54
N LEU A 38 -7.73 6.98 -2.06
CA LEU A 38 -7.37 5.73 -1.40
C LEU A 38 -5.88 5.76 -1.06
N ALA A 39 -5.54 5.91 0.21
CA ALA A 39 -4.17 6.00 0.69
C ALA A 39 -3.64 4.63 1.13
N ASN A 40 -2.42 4.28 0.69
CA ASN A 40 -1.71 3.03 1.00
C ASN A 40 -2.63 1.79 1.09
N PRO A 41 -3.41 1.43 0.06
CA PRO A 41 -4.43 0.40 0.21
C PRO A 41 -3.83 -0.96 0.57
N TRP A 42 -4.48 -1.66 1.49
CA TRP A 42 -4.06 -2.97 1.96
C TRP A 42 -4.44 -4.07 0.96
N THR A 43 -3.45 -4.82 0.45
CA THR A 43 -3.65 -5.86 -0.57
C THR A 43 -3.37 -7.28 -0.07
N ILE A 44 -3.28 -7.48 1.24
CA ILE A 44 -2.90 -8.77 1.83
C ILE A 44 -4.17 -9.51 2.28
N ASP A 45 -4.31 -10.76 1.82
CA ASP A 45 -5.35 -11.69 2.26
C ASP A 45 -5.05 -12.25 3.67
N GLY A 46 -6.07 -12.77 4.38
CA GLY A 46 -5.95 -13.26 5.77
C GLY A 46 -4.80 -14.25 6.03
N ASP A 47 -4.44 -14.47 7.30
CA ASP A 47 -3.29 -15.26 7.82
C ASP A 47 -1.89 -14.90 7.27
N GLU A 48 -1.80 -14.19 6.15
CA GLU A 48 -0.58 -13.65 5.54
C GLU A 48 -0.31 -12.20 5.96
N ALA A 49 -1.14 -11.59 6.82
CA ALA A 49 -0.85 -10.33 7.49
C ALA A 49 0.36 -10.55 8.41
N PRO A 50 1.60 -10.18 8.00
CA PRO A 50 2.74 -10.79 8.64
C PRO A 50 3.23 -9.88 9.76
N GLU A 51 3.44 -10.47 10.94
CA GLU A 51 4.45 -9.97 11.91
C GLU A 51 5.87 -9.95 11.28
N ALA A 52 6.06 -10.59 10.12
CA ALA A 52 7.32 -10.70 9.41
C ALA A 52 7.49 -9.65 8.30
N MET A 53 8.67 -9.06 8.14
CA MET A 53 9.05 -8.11 7.06
C MET A 53 8.80 -8.66 5.64
N PRO A 54 8.40 -7.84 4.63
CA PRO A 54 8.21 -8.35 3.28
C PRO A 54 9.57 -8.66 2.66
N ALA A 55 9.55 -9.61 1.72
CA ALA A 55 10.71 -10.07 0.96
C ALA A 55 11.56 -8.93 0.38
N ALA A 56 10.96 -7.80 -0.03
CA ALA A 56 11.67 -6.65 -0.59
C ALA A 56 12.48 -5.84 0.45
N ALA A 57 11.96 -5.67 1.68
CA ALA A 57 12.70 -5.03 2.77
C ALA A 57 13.84 -5.94 3.26
N VAL A 58 13.63 -7.25 3.18
CA VAL A 58 14.70 -8.24 3.38
C VAL A 58 15.74 -8.12 2.26
N ARG A 59 15.36 -8.11 0.98
CA ARG A 59 16.31 -8.00 -0.16
C ARG A 59 17.13 -6.71 -0.12
N SER A 60 16.51 -5.56 0.09
CA SER A 60 17.21 -4.27 0.16
C SER A 60 18.16 -4.17 1.36
N ARG A 61 17.72 -4.62 2.54
CA ARG A 61 18.60 -4.72 3.71
C ARG A 61 19.72 -5.73 3.49
N TYR A 62 19.47 -6.90 2.90
CA TYR A 62 20.51 -7.90 2.60
C TYR A 62 21.53 -7.38 1.60
N LEU A 63 21.11 -6.68 0.56
CA LEU A 63 22.03 -6.09 -0.42
C LEU A 63 22.92 -5.01 0.23
N GLN A 64 22.37 -4.19 1.13
CA GLN A 64 23.15 -3.24 1.92
C GLN A 64 24.12 -3.93 2.90
N LYS A 65 23.72 -5.08 3.46
CA LYS A 65 24.56 -5.90 4.35
C LYS A 65 25.67 -6.67 3.62
N LEU A 66 25.40 -7.15 2.41
CA LEU A 66 26.41 -7.80 1.54
C LEU A 66 27.43 -6.80 0.98
N ALA A 67 27.09 -5.51 0.90
CA ALA A 67 28.03 -4.44 0.60
C ALA A 67 28.92 -4.06 1.81
N ASN A 68 28.64 -4.58 3.01
CA ASN A 68 29.44 -4.35 4.20
C ASN A 68 30.47 -5.47 4.40
N PRO A 69 31.78 -5.21 4.20
CA PRO A 69 32.82 -6.23 4.26
C PRO A 69 32.93 -6.92 5.64
N ARG A 70 32.52 -6.25 6.72
CA ARG A 70 32.52 -6.84 8.07
C ARG A 70 31.41 -7.88 8.27
N GLU A 71 30.25 -7.70 7.65
CA GLU A 71 29.16 -8.67 7.74
C GLU A 71 29.39 -9.88 6.83
N VAL A 72 30.03 -9.69 5.67
CA VAL A 72 30.50 -10.81 4.83
C VAL A 72 31.53 -11.67 5.58
N TRP A 73 32.47 -11.05 6.30
CA TRP A 73 33.45 -11.79 7.12
C TRP A 73 32.79 -12.55 8.27
N ARG A 74 31.77 -11.98 8.90
CA ARG A 74 30.99 -12.62 9.98
C ARG A 74 30.10 -13.77 9.49
N LEU A 75 29.62 -13.72 8.24
CA LEU A 75 28.93 -14.83 7.56
C LEU A 75 29.89 -15.99 7.31
N LEU A 76 31.12 -15.71 6.87
CA LEU A 76 32.15 -16.71 6.64
C LEU A 76 32.73 -17.31 7.93
N SER A 77 32.74 -16.54 9.03
CA SER A 77 33.24 -16.99 10.35
C SER A 77 32.19 -17.75 11.20
N GLY A 78 31.02 -18.10 10.64
CA GLY A 78 30.01 -18.92 11.31
C GLY A 78 29.11 -18.20 12.33
N GLY A 79 29.10 -16.86 12.35
CA GLY A 79 28.38 -16.06 13.35
C GLY A 79 26.88 -15.86 13.09
N VAL A 80 26.24 -16.72 12.28
CA VAL A 80 24.84 -16.54 11.86
C VAL A 80 24.10 -17.87 11.78
N ASN A 81 22.89 -17.93 12.35
CA ASN A 81 22.02 -19.10 12.33
C ASN A 81 21.51 -19.37 10.90
N LEU A 82 22.21 -20.24 10.16
CA LEU A 82 21.90 -20.65 8.79
C LEU A 82 20.45 -21.18 8.62
N ARG A 83 19.88 -21.76 9.69
CA ARG A 83 18.48 -22.23 9.70
C ARG A 83 17.46 -21.09 9.60
N ASN A 84 17.72 -19.98 10.29
CA ASN A 84 16.85 -18.79 10.27
C ASN A 84 17.06 -17.98 8.98
N LEU A 85 18.26 -18.05 8.40
CA LEU A 85 18.54 -17.52 7.06
C LEU A 85 17.76 -18.29 5.99
N ALA A 86 17.76 -19.63 6.07
CA ALA A 86 17.03 -20.48 5.13
C ALA A 86 15.50 -20.33 5.26
N SER A 87 14.97 -20.17 6.48
CA SER A 87 13.53 -19.90 6.67
C SER A 87 13.15 -18.51 6.15
N GLY A 88 13.95 -17.47 6.43
CA GLY A 88 13.74 -16.13 5.91
C GLY A 88 13.85 -16.05 4.37
N LEU A 89 14.74 -16.83 3.76
CA LEU A 89 14.85 -16.96 2.30
C LEU A 89 13.66 -17.70 1.70
N ARG A 90 13.12 -18.71 2.38
CA ARG A 90 11.95 -19.46 1.92
C ARG A 90 10.67 -18.61 2.01
N SER A 91 10.51 -17.81 3.07
CA SER A 91 9.46 -16.79 3.20
C SER A 91 9.67 -15.57 2.29
N ALA A 92 10.90 -15.31 1.84
CA ALA A 92 11.19 -14.30 0.82
C ALA A 92 11.08 -14.83 -0.63
N ALA A 93 10.96 -16.15 -0.79
CA ALA A 93 10.78 -16.86 -2.05
C ALA A 93 9.32 -17.25 -2.33
N THR A 94 8.42 -17.13 -1.34
CA THR A 94 6.99 -16.94 -1.60
C THR A 94 6.81 -15.55 -2.18
N VAL A 95 7.10 -15.45 -3.48
CA VAL A 95 6.65 -14.36 -4.33
C VAL A 95 5.15 -14.27 -4.11
N ALA A 96 4.66 -13.09 -3.69
CA ALA A 96 3.24 -12.79 -3.79
C ALA A 96 2.88 -12.97 -5.27
N THR A 97 2.20 -14.07 -5.56
CA THR A 97 1.77 -14.42 -6.91
C THR A 97 0.93 -13.26 -7.44
N PRO A 98 1.12 -12.80 -8.69
CA PRO A 98 0.14 -11.94 -9.32
C PRO A 98 -1.23 -12.61 -9.25
N GLY A 99 -2.22 -11.96 -8.64
CA GLY A 99 -3.59 -12.46 -8.52
C GLY A 99 -3.96 -13.07 -7.17
N SER A 100 -3.82 -12.30 -6.08
CA SER A 100 -4.58 -12.62 -4.87
C SER A 100 -6.07 -12.33 -5.13
N PRO A 101 -7.02 -13.14 -4.62
CA PRO A 101 -8.45 -12.90 -4.84
C PRO A 101 -8.91 -11.50 -4.44
N LEU A 102 -8.32 -10.94 -3.38
CA LEU A 102 -8.55 -9.55 -2.98
C LEU A 102 -8.07 -8.57 -4.04
N VAL A 103 -6.84 -8.72 -4.54
CA VAL A 103 -6.28 -7.83 -5.56
C VAL A 103 -7.10 -7.88 -6.86
N GLU A 104 -7.53 -9.07 -7.29
CA GLU A 104 -8.40 -9.23 -8.47
C GLU A 104 -9.74 -8.50 -8.28
N THR A 105 -10.35 -8.66 -7.11
CA THR A 105 -11.61 -7.98 -6.75
C THR A 105 -11.41 -6.47 -6.72
N MET A 106 -10.34 -5.99 -6.09
CA MET A 106 -9.98 -4.57 -6.05
C MET A 106 -9.80 -4.01 -7.46
N GLN A 107 -9.10 -4.70 -8.35
CA GLN A 107 -8.91 -4.26 -9.74
C GLN A 107 -10.24 -4.20 -10.51
N ALA A 108 -11.08 -5.23 -10.38
CA ALA A 108 -12.40 -5.25 -10.99
C ALA A 108 -13.28 -4.08 -10.53
N ARG A 109 -13.30 -3.79 -9.22
CA ARG A 109 -14.01 -2.64 -8.65
C ARG A 109 -13.42 -1.31 -9.12
N CYS A 110 -12.10 -1.19 -9.13
CA CYS A 110 -11.39 -0.01 -9.59
C CYS A 110 -11.70 0.31 -11.07
N ASN A 111 -11.92 -0.71 -11.90
CA ASN A 111 -12.28 -0.55 -13.31
C ASN A 111 -13.77 -0.29 -13.53
N ALA A 112 -14.64 -0.74 -12.62
CA ALA A 112 -16.08 -0.55 -12.71
C ALA A 112 -16.57 0.78 -12.11
N VAL A 113 -15.75 1.45 -11.29
CA VAL A 113 -16.13 2.72 -10.65
C VAL A 113 -16.33 3.81 -11.71
N ALA A 114 -17.50 4.46 -11.69
CA ALA A 114 -17.86 5.49 -12.67
C ALA A 114 -17.39 6.90 -12.27
N VAL A 115 -16.98 7.08 -11.02
CA VAL A 115 -16.53 8.37 -10.46
C VAL A 115 -15.00 8.41 -10.36
N PRO A 116 -14.39 9.61 -10.31
CA PRO A 116 -12.95 9.76 -10.16
C PRO A 116 -12.40 9.01 -8.95
N LEU A 117 -11.31 8.30 -9.15
CA LEU A 117 -10.60 7.56 -8.12
C LEU A 117 -9.10 7.88 -8.19
N LYS A 118 -8.51 8.20 -7.03
CA LYS A 118 -7.07 8.41 -6.87
C LYS A 118 -6.51 7.44 -5.85
N ILE A 119 -5.32 6.91 -6.14
CA ILE A 119 -4.56 6.05 -5.24
C ILE A 119 -3.31 6.82 -4.82
N LEU A 120 -3.09 6.96 -3.53
CA LEU A 120 -1.98 7.71 -2.96
C LEU A 120 -1.04 6.76 -2.24
N LEU A 121 0.25 6.77 -2.60
CA LEU A 121 1.23 5.84 -2.07
C LEU A 121 2.43 6.57 -1.46
N ALA A 122 2.77 6.26 -0.22
CA ALA A 122 4.04 6.61 0.39
C ALA A 122 5.10 5.59 -0.05
N SER A 123 6.04 5.96 -0.92
CA SER A 123 6.90 5.00 -1.64
C SER A 123 7.78 4.10 -0.76
N ARG A 124 8.12 4.56 0.45
CA ARG A 124 8.90 3.81 1.45
C ARG A 124 8.02 3.11 2.49
N ASP A 125 6.71 3.34 2.46
CA ASP A 125 5.76 2.60 3.28
C ASP A 125 5.66 1.15 2.79
N ARG A 126 5.54 0.25 3.76
CA ARG A 126 5.53 -1.19 3.50
C ARG A 126 4.26 -1.62 2.78
N THR A 127 3.11 -1.13 3.23
CA THR A 127 1.81 -1.46 2.61
C THR A 127 1.76 -0.92 1.18
N ALA A 128 2.24 0.31 0.97
CA ALA A 128 2.36 0.90 -0.35
C ALA A 128 3.28 0.12 -1.31
N GLN A 129 4.40 -0.43 -0.82
CA GLN A 129 5.28 -1.28 -1.62
C GLN A 129 4.59 -2.58 -2.03
N MET A 130 3.89 -3.23 -1.11
CA MET A 130 3.13 -4.45 -1.40
C MET A 130 2.01 -4.19 -2.40
N PHE A 131 1.29 -3.08 -2.24
CA PHE A 131 0.31 -2.61 -3.23
C PHE A 131 0.98 -2.43 -4.61
N THR A 132 2.10 -1.71 -4.66
CA THR A 132 2.82 -1.43 -5.91
C THR A 132 3.28 -2.71 -6.62
N GLU A 133 3.68 -3.73 -5.86
CA GLU A 133 4.09 -5.03 -6.41
C GLU A 133 2.91 -5.81 -7.01
N ALA A 134 1.74 -5.76 -6.37
CA ALA A 134 0.54 -6.50 -6.80
C ALA A 134 -0.33 -5.75 -7.83
N TRP A 135 -0.09 -4.47 -8.06
CA TRP A 135 -0.94 -3.62 -8.91
C TRP A 135 -0.41 -3.42 -10.34
N PRO A 136 -1.29 -3.22 -11.36
CA PRO A 136 -0.85 -2.96 -12.72
C PRO A 136 0.09 -1.76 -12.83
N LYS A 137 1.20 -1.95 -13.53
CA LYS A 137 2.17 -0.88 -13.79
C LYS A 137 1.55 0.14 -14.76
N GLY A 138 1.81 1.43 -14.50
CA GLY A 138 1.31 2.51 -15.35
C GLY A 138 -0.13 2.95 -15.08
N ASP A 139 -0.75 2.49 -14.00
CA ASP A 139 -2.05 3.01 -13.57
C ASP A 139 -1.95 4.51 -13.26
N THR A 140 -2.57 5.33 -14.11
CA THR A 140 -2.52 6.80 -14.05
C THR A 140 -3.29 7.40 -12.88
N ARG A 141 -4.03 6.57 -12.13
CA ARG A 141 -4.72 6.97 -10.90
C ARG A 141 -3.76 7.06 -9.71
N ILE A 142 -2.58 6.46 -9.81
CA ILE A 142 -1.58 6.42 -8.74
C ILE A 142 -0.77 7.73 -8.71
N ALA A 143 -0.69 8.34 -7.53
CA ALA A 143 0.27 9.37 -7.19
C ALA A 143 1.13 8.91 -6.02
N THR A 144 2.42 9.27 -6.03
CA THR A 144 3.37 8.82 -5.00
C THR A 144 4.08 10.00 -4.33
N ILE A 145 4.49 9.80 -3.07
CA ILE A 145 5.38 10.69 -2.34
C ILE A 145 6.54 9.88 -1.76
N ASP A 146 7.72 10.49 -1.71
CA ASP A 146 8.91 9.91 -1.08
C ASP A 146 8.85 9.99 0.45
N SER A 147 7.97 9.18 1.04
CA SER A 147 7.79 9.05 2.49
C SER A 147 7.66 7.57 2.90
N GLY A 148 8.03 7.28 4.15
CA GLY A 148 7.77 6.00 4.81
C GLY A 148 6.61 6.04 5.80
N SER A 149 5.88 7.16 5.90
CA SER A 149 4.77 7.28 6.84
C SER A 149 3.53 6.60 6.30
N HIS A 150 3.16 5.50 6.95
CA HIS A 150 1.97 4.73 6.63
C HIS A 150 0.68 5.55 6.71
N SER A 151 0.61 6.51 7.63
CA SER A 151 -0.53 7.41 7.84
C SER A 151 -0.29 8.85 7.37
N PHE A 152 0.80 9.09 6.62
CA PHE A 152 1.16 10.44 6.14
C PHE A 152 1.29 11.46 7.27
N SER A 153 1.81 11.03 8.43
CA SER A 153 1.93 11.83 9.65
C SER A 153 3.20 12.69 9.73
N ASP A 154 4.23 12.39 8.93
CA ASP A 154 5.37 13.29 8.79
C ASP A 154 4.94 14.56 8.05
N GLU A 155 5.62 15.67 8.34
CA GLU A 155 5.21 16.99 7.86
C GLU A 155 5.11 17.07 6.33
N PRO A 156 6.11 16.67 5.54
CA PRO A 156 5.99 16.65 4.08
C PRO A 156 4.85 15.76 3.56
N ALA A 157 4.68 14.56 4.13
CA ALA A 157 3.62 13.64 3.70
C ALA A 157 2.22 14.17 4.05
N ARG A 158 2.07 14.83 5.20
CA ARG A 158 0.82 15.41 5.66
C ARG A 158 0.38 16.56 4.77
N GLU A 159 1.29 17.48 4.45
CA GLU A 159 1.01 18.61 3.55
C GLU A 159 0.63 18.10 2.16
N TRP A 160 1.39 17.16 1.63
CA TRP A 160 1.10 16.55 0.33
C TRP A 160 -0.26 15.85 0.31
N LEU A 161 -0.60 15.07 1.34
CA LEU A 161 -1.91 14.42 1.44
C LEU A 161 -3.02 15.46 1.50
N PHE A 162 -2.85 16.51 2.31
CA PHE A 162 -3.82 17.58 2.45
C PHE A 162 -4.11 18.26 1.11
N GLU A 163 -3.07 18.58 0.33
CA GLU A 163 -3.23 19.13 -1.03
C GLU A 163 -3.99 18.18 -1.96
N ARG A 164 -3.73 16.87 -1.91
CA ARG A 164 -4.46 15.89 -2.74
C ARG A 164 -5.93 15.80 -2.36
N LEU A 165 -6.23 15.88 -1.06
CA LEU A 165 -7.61 15.90 -0.57
C LEU A 165 -8.35 17.16 -1.01
N LEU A 166 -7.71 18.34 -0.91
CA LEU A 166 -8.29 19.58 -1.43
C LEU A 166 -8.52 19.53 -2.94
N ALA A 167 -7.56 19.00 -3.71
CA ALA A 167 -7.70 18.86 -5.15
C ALA A 167 -8.84 17.91 -5.55
N ALA A 168 -9.14 16.90 -4.74
CA ALA A 168 -10.28 16.00 -4.98
C ALA A 168 -11.64 16.64 -4.66
N LEU A 169 -11.66 17.67 -3.80
CA LEU A 169 -12.85 18.44 -3.44
C LEU A 169 -13.18 19.55 -4.44
N ALA A 170 -12.19 20.04 -5.18
CA ALA A 170 -12.36 20.99 -6.28
C ALA A 170 -13.23 20.38 -7.40
#